data_AF-A0A7W5DHZ2-F1
#
_entry.id   AF-A0A7W5DHZ2-F1
#
_cell.length_a   1.000
_cell.length_b   1.000
_cell.length_c   1.000
_cell.angle_alpha   90.00
_cell.angle_beta   90.00
_cell.angle_gamma   90.00
#
_symmetry.space_group_name_H-M   'P 1'
#
loop_
_entity.id
_entity.type
_entity.pdbx_description
1 polymer ?
#
loop_
_entity_poly.entity_id
_entity_poly.type
_entity_poly.pdbx_seq_one_letter_code
_entity_poly.pdbx_strand_id
1 'polypeptide(L)'
;MSTDHQAAAAPSGAAGPGAVQELREIPLRGMRGMIATKMRESLQSTAQLTHHASAELGAVQALRAHCRTAGLAPPSVQDVLLRLVVQTLQDVPALNATLEDNRITEHPAVHLGLAVPLPDDLLLAPALFDAQAIALGTLPGA
;
A
#
# COMPACT_ATOMS: atom_id res chain seq x y z
N MET A 1 -0.35 52.89 43.39
CA MET A 1 -1.08 52.94 42.11
C MET A 1 -0.49 51.85 41.23
N SER A 2 -0.77 50.59 41.59
CA SER A 2 -1.90 49.78 41.09
C SER A 2 -1.43 48.92 39.93
N THR A 3 -0.90 47.76 40.29
CA THR A 3 -0.83 46.57 39.46
C THR A 3 -2.25 46.11 39.16
N ASP A 4 -2.68 46.19 37.90
CA ASP A 4 -3.91 45.54 37.43
C ASP A 4 -3.49 44.34 36.57
N HIS A 5 -3.40 43.19 37.22
CA HIS A 5 -3.33 41.90 36.55
C HIS A 5 -4.77 41.44 36.37
N GLN A 6 -5.39 41.82 35.26
CA GLN A 6 -6.76 41.42 34.94
C GLN A 6 -6.76 39.93 34.57
N ALA A 7 -7.23 39.11 35.50
CA ALA A 7 -7.48 37.69 35.30
C ALA A 7 -8.58 37.51 34.26
N ALA A 8 -8.21 36.99 33.09
CA ALA A 8 -9.16 36.63 32.04
C ALA A 8 -9.97 35.39 32.49
N ALA A 9 -11.29 35.57 32.49
CA ALA A 9 -12.27 34.58 32.93
C ALA A 9 -12.21 33.30 32.07
N ALA A 10 -12.21 32.16 32.75
CA ALA A 10 -12.40 30.85 32.14
C ALA A 10 -13.81 30.77 31.51
N PRO A 11 -13.99 30.20 30.31
CA PRO A 11 -15.32 29.93 29.78
C PRO A 11 -15.99 28.83 30.62
N SER A 12 -16.93 29.25 31.46
CA SER A 12 -17.89 28.38 32.14
C SER A 12 -18.91 27.89 31.09
N GLY A 13 -18.62 26.73 30.51
CA GLY A 13 -19.57 25.95 29.73
C GLY A 13 -19.95 24.70 30.50
N ALA A 14 -21.06 24.76 31.23
CA ALA A 14 -21.63 23.61 31.92
C ALA A 14 -21.97 22.51 30.92
N ALA A 15 -21.19 21.43 30.91
CA ALA A 15 -21.56 20.18 30.24
C ALA A 15 -22.70 19.54 31.05
N GLY A 16 -23.93 19.69 30.53
CA GLY A 16 -25.08 18.97 31.06
C GLY A 16 -24.91 17.46 30.93
N PRO A 17 -25.54 16.66 31.80
CA PRO A 17 -25.43 15.21 31.77
C PRO A 17 -26.15 14.65 30.53
N GLY A 18 -25.40 14.02 29.63
CA GLY A 18 -25.92 13.05 28.67
C GLY A 18 -26.52 13.60 27.37
N ALA A 19 -25.77 14.38 26.59
CA ALA A 19 -26.00 14.39 25.14
C ALA A 19 -25.49 13.04 24.59
N VAL A 20 -26.36 12.03 24.55
CA VAL A 20 -26.06 10.77 23.87
C VAL A 20 -25.91 11.13 22.39
N GLN A 21 -24.67 11.13 21.91
CA GLN A 21 -24.41 11.32 20.49
C GLN A 21 -25.14 10.21 19.73
N GLU A 22 -26.01 10.60 18.79
CA GLU A 22 -26.76 9.63 17.99
C GLU A 22 -25.78 8.73 17.23
N LEU A 23 -25.96 7.41 17.39
CA LEU A 23 -25.12 6.43 16.73
C LEU A 23 -25.38 6.50 15.22
N ARG A 24 -24.36 6.87 14.45
CA ARG A 24 -24.41 6.82 12.99
C ARG A 24 -23.94 5.46 12.50
N GLU A 25 -24.86 4.65 12.01
CA GLU A 25 -24.56 3.38 11.37
C GLU A 25 -24.41 3.55 9.85
N ILE A 26 -23.32 3.02 9.30
CA ILE A 26 -23.06 3.04 7.85
C ILE A 26 -22.92 1.58 7.38
N PRO A 27 -23.93 1.02 6.69
CA PRO A 27 -23.87 -0.36 6.23
C PRO A 27 -22.84 -0.51 5.12
N LEU A 28 -21.97 -1.52 5.23
CA LEU A 28 -21.05 -1.90 4.16
C LEU A 28 -21.83 -2.65 3.07
N ARG A 29 -21.78 -2.15 1.83
CA ARG A 29 -22.46 -2.76 0.68
C ARG A 29 -21.50 -2.95 -0.49
N GLY A 30 -21.82 -3.90 -1.35
CA GLY A 30 -21.11 -4.15 -2.62
C GLY A 30 -19.60 -4.37 -2.42
N MET A 31 -18.80 -3.69 -3.25
CA MET A 31 -17.34 -3.82 -3.28
C MET A 31 -16.68 -3.52 -1.93
N ARG A 32 -17.15 -2.48 -1.22
CA ARG A 32 -16.60 -2.11 0.10
C ARG A 32 -16.81 -3.21 1.14
N GLY A 33 -17.98 -3.85 1.13
CA GLY A 33 -18.26 -5.00 2.01
C GLY A 33 -17.37 -6.21 1.68
N MET A 34 -17.20 -6.53 0.39
CA MET A 34 -16.34 -7.62 -0.06
C MET A 34 -14.87 -7.42 0.35
N ILE A 35 -14.33 -6.22 0.13
CA ILE A 35 -12.95 -5.87 0.55
C ILE A 35 -12.81 -6.01 2.05
N ALA A 36 -13.76 -5.50 2.84
CA ALA A 36 -13.72 -5.60 4.30
C ALA A 36 -13.71 -7.06 4.78
N THR A 37 -14.54 -7.93 4.19
CA THR A 37 -14.55 -9.36 4.51
C THR A 37 -13.19 -10.00 4.16
N LYS A 38 -12.66 -9.77 2.95
CA LYS A 38 -11.39 -10.36 2.51
C LYS A 38 -10.19 -9.89 3.33
N MET A 39 -10.16 -8.62 3.72
CA MET A 39 -9.11 -8.10 4.61
C MET A 39 -9.20 -8.73 6.00
N ARG A 40 -10.40 -8.89 6.56
CA ARG A 40 -10.59 -9.59 7.83
C ARG A 40 -10.16 -11.05 7.76
N GLU A 41 -10.54 -11.77 6.71
CA GLU A 41 -10.11 -13.15 6.47
C GLU A 41 -8.59 -13.25 6.45
N SER A 42 -7.91 -12.37 5.70
CA SER A 42 -6.44 -12.35 5.59
C SER A 42 -5.74 -12.13 6.94
N LEU A 43 -6.25 -11.20 7.75
CA LEU A 43 -5.71 -10.92 9.09
C LEU A 43 -5.91 -12.08 10.07
N GLN A 44 -7.03 -12.79 9.96
CA GLN A 44 -7.37 -13.89 10.86
C GLN A 44 -6.63 -15.19 10.49
N SER A 45 -6.35 -15.40 9.20
CA SER A 45 -5.74 -16.63 8.71
C SER A 45 -4.22 -16.62 8.71
N THR A 46 -3.58 -15.44 8.80
CA THR A 46 -2.13 -15.29 8.58
C THR A 46 -1.44 -14.69 9.81
N ALA A 47 -0.28 -15.23 10.18
CA ALA A 47 0.61 -14.58 11.15
C ALA A 47 1.32 -13.38 10.50
N GLN A 48 0.97 -12.17 10.91
CA GLN A 48 1.57 -10.96 10.35
C GLN A 48 2.95 -10.68 10.95
N LEU A 49 3.94 -10.47 10.08
CA LEU A 49 5.25 -9.97 10.43
C LEU A 49 5.54 -8.75 9.54
N THR A 50 5.92 -7.64 10.16
CA THR A 50 6.31 -6.42 9.44
C THR A 50 7.82 -6.24 9.54
N HIS A 51 8.48 -6.12 8.39
CA HIS A 51 9.90 -5.81 8.28
C HIS A 51 10.08 -4.48 7.55
N HIS A 52 10.92 -3.59 8.11
CA HIS A 52 11.24 -2.30 7.51
C HIS A 52 12.71 -2.28 7.08
N ALA A 53 12.96 -1.84 5.85
CA ALA A 53 14.30 -1.63 5.31
C ALA A 53 14.33 -0.33 4.51
N SER A 54 15.51 0.27 4.43
CA SER A 54 15.76 1.48 3.65
C SER A 54 16.77 1.18 2.55
N ALA A 55 16.56 1.73 1.37
CA ALA A 55 17.47 1.61 0.23
C ALA A 55 17.67 2.99 -0.41
N GLU A 56 18.87 3.20 -0.95
CA GLU A 56 19.25 4.40 -1.69
C GLU A 56 18.87 4.21 -3.18
N LEU A 57 18.30 5.24 -3.81
CA LEU A 57 17.76 5.16 -5.19
C LEU A 57 18.66 5.85 -6.23
N GLY A 58 19.90 6.18 -5.89
CA GLY A 58 20.84 6.94 -6.71
C GLY A 58 21.18 6.23 -8.01
N ALA A 59 21.34 4.90 -7.97
CA ALA A 59 21.52 4.09 -9.18
C ALA A 59 20.30 4.19 -10.13
N VAL A 60 19.09 4.21 -9.58
CA VAL A 60 17.85 4.36 -10.37
C VAL A 60 17.78 5.77 -10.97
N GLN A 61 18.16 6.80 -10.21
CA GLN A 61 18.19 8.17 -10.72
C GLN A 61 19.24 8.37 -11.80
N ALA A 62 20.43 7.77 -11.64
CA ALA A 62 21.50 7.78 -12.63
C ALA A 62 21.08 7.09 -13.93
N LEU A 63 20.43 5.91 -13.84
CA LEU A 63 19.86 5.21 -14.99
C LEU A 63 18.86 6.11 -15.75
N ARG A 64 17.94 6.76 -15.03
CA ARG A 64 16.97 7.66 -15.64
C ARG A 64 17.62 8.88 -16.29
N ALA A 65 18.67 9.43 -15.70
CA ALA A 65 19.44 10.52 -16.30
C ALA A 65 20.14 10.07 -17.59
N HIS A 66 20.74 8.87 -17.57
CA HIS A 66 21.38 8.28 -18.74
C HIS A 66 20.38 8.06 -19.89
N CYS A 67 19.21 7.48 -19.62
CA CYS A 67 18.15 7.31 -20.63
C CYS A 67 17.75 8.65 -21.26
N ARG A 68 17.58 9.71 -20.46
CA ARG A 68 17.30 11.05 -20.97
C ARG A 68 18.40 11.58 -21.88
N THR A 69 19.67 11.42 -21.50
CA THR A 69 20.81 11.83 -22.34
C THR A 69 20.93 11.03 -23.63
N ALA A 70 20.50 9.77 -23.61
CA ALA A 70 20.48 8.88 -24.78
C ALA A 70 19.25 9.08 -25.69
N GLY A 71 18.34 10.00 -25.35
CA GLY A 71 17.10 10.23 -26.11
C GLY A 71 16.05 9.12 -25.95
N LEU A 72 16.20 8.25 -24.94
CA LEU A 72 15.25 7.18 -24.63
C LEU A 72 14.24 7.65 -23.57
N ALA A 73 13.02 7.13 -23.63
CA ALA A 73 12.02 7.34 -22.58
C ALA A 73 12.54 6.74 -21.26
N PRO A 74 12.75 7.55 -20.20
CA PRO A 74 13.26 7.02 -18.94
C PRO A 74 12.16 6.20 -18.24
N PRO A 75 12.46 4.99 -17.74
CA PRO A 75 11.49 4.19 -17.01
C PRO A 75 11.02 4.90 -15.74
N SER A 76 9.80 4.60 -15.29
CA SER A 76 9.29 5.10 -14.01
C SER A 76 10.09 4.47 -12.85
N VAL A 77 10.07 5.08 -11.66
CA VAL A 77 10.68 4.44 -10.48
C VAL A 77 9.96 3.13 -10.17
N GLN A 78 8.63 3.12 -10.30
CA GLN A 78 7.80 1.95 -10.08
C GLN A 78 8.19 0.81 -11.02
N ASP A 79 8.46 1.08 -12.30
CA ASP A 79 8.83 0.04 -13.28
C ASP A 79 10.14 -0.65 -12.88
N VAL A 80 11.11 0.16 -12.45
CA VAL A 80 12.41 -0.35 -11.98
C VAL A 80 12.24 -1.16 -10.71
N LEU A 81 11.45 -0.68 -9.75
CA LEU A 81 11.18 -1.41 -8.51
C LEU A 81 10.44 -2.73 -8.76
N LEU A 82 9.42 -2.73 -9.60
CA LEU A 82 8.70 -3.94 -9.98
C LEU A 82 9.63 -4.95 -10.63
N ARG A 83 10.50 -4.51 -11.54
CA ARG A 83 11.48 -5.39 -12.18
C ARG A 83 12.43 -6.03 -11.16
N LEU A 84 12.91 -5.25 -10.20
CA LEU A 84 13.77 -5.74 -9.12
C LEU A 84 13.05 -6.75 -8.21
N VAL A 85 11.78 -6.49 -7.89
CA VAL A 85 10.95 -7.41 -7.11
C VAL A 85 10.75 -8.73 -7.86
N VAL A 86 10.40 -8.70 -9.15
CA VAL A 86 10.24 -9.92 -9.95
C VAL A 86 11.52 -10.74 -9.95
N GLN A 87 12.66 -10.11 -10.19
CA GLN A 87 13.96 -10.80 -10.17
C GLN A 87 14.25 -11.40 -8.80
N THR A 88 13.97 -10.67 -7.72
CA THR A 88 14.18 -11.16 -6.35
C THR A 88 13.28 -12.35 -6.03
N LEU A 89 12.04 -12.37 -6.51
CA LEU A 89 11.12 -13.50 -6.34
C LEU A 89 11.57 -14.75 -7.13
N GLN A 90 12.31 -14.57 -8.23
CA GLN A 90 12.92 -15.68 -8.96
C GLN A 90 14.16 -16.23 -8.23
N ASP A 91 14.97 -15.34 -7.63
CA ASP A 91 16.16 -15.72 -6.88
C ASP A 91 15.83 -16.34 -5.50
N VAL A 92 14.67 -16.00 -4.92
CA VAL A 92 14.18 -16.50 -3.62
C VAL A 92 12.76 -17.08 -3.76
N PRO A 93 12.61 -18.32 -4.29
CA PRO A 93 11.30 -18.93 -4.56
C PRO A 93 10.39 -19.07 -3.34
N ALA A 94 10.97 -19.20 -2.14
CA ALA A 94 10.24 -19.30 -0.88
C ALA A 94 9.35 -18.07 -0.60
N LEU A 95 9.63 -16.91 -1.22
CA LEU A 95 8.79 -15.71 -1.11
C LEU A 95 7.61 -15.72 -2.08
N ASN A 96 7.65 -16.52 -3.14
CA ASN A 96 6.57 -16.69 -4.12
C ASN A 96 5.85 -18.03 -3.89
N ALA A 97 5.34 -18.24 -2.68
CA ALA A 97 4.76 -19.51 -2.26
C ALA A 97 3.40 -19.34 -1.55
N THR A 98 2.59 -20.40 -1.56
CA THR A 98 1.33 -20.48 -0.81
C THR A 98 1.43 -21.53 0.29
N LEU A 99 0.86 -21.25 1.46
CA LEU A 99 0.76 -22.18 2.59
C LEU A 99 -0.69 -22.65 2.72
N GLU A 100 -0.95 -23.90 2.34
CA GLU A 100 -2.28 -24.52 2.40
C GLU A 100 -2.14 -25.97 2.87
N ASP A 101 -3.08 -26.48 3.64
CA ASP A 101 -3.10 -27.88 4.12
C ASP A 101 -1.78 -28.36 4.74
N ASN A 102 -1.10 -27.47 5.48
CA ASN A 102 0.21 -27.69 6.09
C ASN A 102 1.31 -28.05 5.06
N ARG A 103 1.21 -27.50 3.84
CA ARG A 103 2.16 -27.66 2.75
C ARG A 103 2.49 -26.28 2.17
N ILE A 104 3.77 -26.09 1.87
CA ILE A 104 4.25 -24.91 1.14
C ILE A 104 4.36 -25.30 -0.33
N THR A 105 3.69 -24.55 -1.20
CA THR A 105 3.76 -24.72 -2.66
C THR A 105 4.43 -23.50 -3.25
N GLU A 106 5.63 -23.68 -3.82
CA GLU A 106 6.38 -22.62 -4.49
C GLU A 106 5.92 -22.50 -5.95
N HIS A 107 5.73 -21.27 -6.42
CA HIS A 107 5.25 -20.98 -7.77
C HIS A 107 6.41 -20.48 -8.65
N PRO A 108 6.70 -21.12 -9.80
CA PRO A 108 7.78 -20.68 -10.68
C PRO A 108 7.42 -19.44 -11.50
N ALA A 109 6.13 -19.25 -11.80
CA ALA A 109 5.64 -18.06 -12.48
C ALA A 109 5.38 -16.94 -11.45
N VAL A 110 5.77 -15.71 -11.79
CA VAL A 110 5.58 -14.54 -10.92
C VAL A 110 4.39 -13.74 -11.42
N HIS A 111 3.37 -13.61 -10.58
CA HIS A 111 2.19 -12.80 -10.85
C HIS A 111 2.12 -11.67 -9.82
N LEU A 112 2.10 -10.42 -10.28
CA LEU A 112 2.16 -9.26 -9.40
C LEU A 112 0.80 -8.58 -9.28
N GLY A 113 0.28 -8.51 -8.05
CA GLY A 113 -0.86 -7.65 -7.73
C GLY A 113 -0.40 -6.20 -7.55
N LEU A 114 -0.97 -5.27 -8.31
CA LEU A 114 -0.68 -3.85 -8.18
C LEU A 114 -1.85 -3.12 -7.53
N ALA A 115 -1.66 -2.56 -6.34
CA ALA A 115 -2.71 -1.76 -5.70
C ALA A 115 -2.87 -0.41 -6.42
N VAL A 116 -4.04 -0.19 -7.00
CA VAL A 116 -4.44 1.04 -7.69
C VAL A 116 -5.61 1.68 -6.94
N PRO A 117 -5.51 2.98 -6.60
CA PRO A 117 -6.61 3.68 -5.97
C PRO A 117 -7.76 3.91 -6.95
N LEU A 118 -8.97 3.68 -6.46
CA LEU A 118 -10.23 4.02 -7.12
C LEU A 118 -10.84 5.26 -6.45
N PRO A 119 -11.80 5.92 -7.11
CA PRO A 119 -12.68 6.88 -6.44
C PRO A 119 -13.35 6.24 -5.20
N ASP A 120 -13.77 7.08 -4.24
CA ASP A 120 -14.46 6.68 -3.01
C ASP A 120 -13.60 5.88 -2.00
N ASP A 121 -12.31 6.14 -1.93
CA ASP A 121 -11.34 5.51 -1.00
C ASP A 121 -11.26 3.97 -1.13
N LEU A 122 -11.55 3.46 -2.33
CA LEU A 122 -11.42 2.03 -2.63
C LEU A 122 -10.05 1.71 -3.23
N LEU A 123 -9.58 0.49 -2.99
CA LEU A 123 -8.36 -0.05 -3.58
C LEU A 123 -8.71 -1.30 -4.38
N LEU A 124 -8.22 -1.35 -5.62
CA LEU A 124 -8.28 -2.53 -6.48
C LEU A 124 -6.86 -3.01 -6.74
N ALA A 125 -6.66 -4.34 -6.70
CA ALA A 125 -5.38 -4.94 -7.03
C ALA A 125 -5.49 -5.83 -8.28
N PRO A 126 -5.40 -5.27 -9.52
CA PRO A 126 -5.25 -6.08 -10.72
C PRO A 126 -3.96 -6.92 -10.67
N ALA A 127 -4.05 -8.13 -11.20
CA ALA A 127 -2.90 -9.03 -11.37
C ALA A 127 -2.24 -8.82 -12.74
N LEU A 128 -0.94 -8.54 -12.72
CA LEU A 128 -0.05 -8.67 -13.87
C LEU A 128 0.42 -10.11 -13.96
N PHE A 129 -0.12 -10.84 -14.93
CA PHE A 129 0.30 -12.21 -15.20
C PHE A 129 1.67 -12.24 -15.87
N ASP A 130 2.44 -13.28 -15.55
CA ASP A 130 3.80 -13.52 -16.05
C ASP A 130 4.69 -12.28 -16.07
N ALA A 131 4.78 -11.59 -14.94
CA ALA A 131 5.51 -10.33 -14.81
C ALA A 131 6.99 -10.46 -15.20
N GLN A 132 7.56 -11.68 -15.14
CA GLN A 132 8.90 -12.00 -15.64
C GLN A 132 9.10 -11.78 -17.15
N ALA A 133 8.03 -11.89 -17.94
CA ALA A 133 8.06 -11.71 -19.38
C ALA A 133 7.88 -10.24 -19.80
N ILE A 134 7.53 -9.35 -18.87
CA ILE A 134 7.26 -7.93 -19.17
C ILE A 134 8.58 -7.16 -19.26
N ALA A 135 8.75 -6.38 -20.32
CA ALA A 135 9.93 -5.55 -20.55
C ALA A 135 9.94 -4.31 -19.64
N LEU A 136 11.14 -3.83 -19.33
CA LEU A 136 11.31 -2.60 -18.55
C LEU A 136 10.79 -1.40 -19.36
N GLY A 137 9.88 -0.62 -18.79
CA GLY A 137 9.24 0.54 -19.43
C GLY A 137 7.92 0.25 -20.15
N THR A 138 7.48 -1.01 -20.23
CA THR A 138 6.13 -1.37 -20.70
C THR A 138 5.17 -1.72 -19.56
N LEU A 139 5.65 -1.67 -18.32
CA LEU A 139 4.79 -1.81 -17.14
C LEU A 139 3.85 -0.60 -17.09
N PRO A 140 2.56 -0.80 -16.74
CA PRO A 140 1.62 0.31 -16.64
C PRO A 140 2.09 1.28 -15.55
N GLY A 141 2.60 2.43 -15.98
CA GLY A 141 2.82 3.57 -15.13
C GLY A 141 1.48 4.19 -14.75
N ALA A 142 1.28 4.39 -13.44
CA ALA A 142 0.26 5.30 -12.93
C ALA A 142 0.63 6.76 -13.24
#